data_AF-R4X4F4-F1
#
_entry.id   AF-R4X4F4-F1
#
_cell.length_a   1.000
_cell.length_b   1.000
_cell.length_c   1.000
_cell.angle_alpha   90.00
_cell.angle_beta   90.00
_cell.angle_gamma   90.00
#
_symmetry.space_group_name_H-M   'P 1'
#
loop_
_entity.id
_entity.type
_entity.pdbx_description
1 polymer ?
#
loop_
_entity_poly.entity_id
_entity_poly.type
_entity_poly.pdbx_seq_one_letter_code
_entity_poly.pdbx_strand_id
1 'polypeptide(L)'
;MSKASMLPMPREDADELIGRMRDALRAVLAQNGGQREITLLARSVLLTSFLTEAGFGQLQPCYLRQTEAMLLGVLDRAESTVDWMVPDSLFERLVAVIDEHDRQLRCVRFSAVVDATRRLERLLVATQRTMLADP
;
A
#
# COMPACT_ATOMS: atom_id res chain seq x y z
N MET A 1 -5.51 12.00 24.90
CA MET A 1 -4.59 11.18 24.07
C MET A 1 -3.74 10.33 25.00
N SER A 2 -3.62 9.02 24.75
CA SER A 2 -2.83 8.11 25.60
C SER A 2 -1.36 8.07 25.14
N LYS A 3 -0.41 7.93 26.07
CA LYS A 3 1.04 7.80 25.79
C LYS A 3 1.35 6.69 24.77
N ALA A 4 0.55 5.62 24.73
CA ALA A 4 0.74 4.50 23.81
C ALA A 4 0.63 4.89 22.32
N SER A 5 -0.17 5.90 21.96
CA SER A 5 -0.31 6.33 20.56
C SER A 5 0.84 7.21 20.06
N MET A 6 1.81 7.51 20.95
CA MET A 6 3.03 8.26 20.65
C MET A 6 4.24 7.34 20.40
N LEU A 7 4.11 6.04 20.67
CA LEU A 7 5.14 5.06 20.37
C LEU A 7 4.90 4.47 18.97
N PRO A 8 5.94 3.93 18.32
CA PRO A 8 5.77 3.12 17.11
C PRO A 8 4.92 1.88 17.36
N MET A 9 4.46 1.26 16.26
CA MET A 9 3.78 -0.02 16.30
C MET A 9 4.65 -1.07 17.03
N PRO A 10 4.07 -1.97 17.84
CA PRO A 10 4.80 -3.13 18.38
C PRO A 10 5.50 -3.90 17.26
N ARG A 11 6.74 -4.37 17.52
CA ARG A 11 7.55 -5.01 16.48
C ARG A 11 6.88 -6.24 15.88
N GLU A 12 6.24 -7.06 16.71
CA GLU A 12 5.55 -8.28 16.27
C GLU A 12 4.41 -7.96 15.29
N ASP A 13 3.61 -6.93 15.58
CA ASP A 13 2.53 -6.48 14.68
C ASP A 13 3.08 -5.95 13.35
N ALA A 14 4.19 -5.20 13.40
CA ALA A 14 4.85 -4.69 12.19
C ALA A 14 5.44 -5.83 11.36
N ASP A 15 6.10 -6.80 12.00
CA ASP A 15 6.67 -7.98 11.35
C ASP A 15 5.58 -8.82 10.67
N GLU A 16 4.42 -9.00 11.32
CA GLU A 16 3.29 -9.71 10.74
C GLU A 16 2.73 -8.99 9.50
N LEU A 17 2.50 -7.68 9.59
CA LEU A 17 1.97 -6.89 8.46
C LEU A 17 2.93 -6.91 7.27
N ILE A 18 4.22 -6.68 7.52
CA ILE A 18 5.23 -6.68 6.46
C ILE A 18 5.42 -8.09 5.89
N GLY A 19 5.34 -9.14 6.72
CA GLY A 19 5.37 -10.53 6.28
C GLY A 19 4.32 -10.81 5.20
N ARG A 20 3.06 -10.43 5.46
CA ARG A 20 1.96 -10.60 4.49
C ARG A 20 2.21 -9.86 3.17
N MET A 21 2.79 -8.66 3.22
CA MET A 21 3.12 -7.88 2.01
C MET A 21 4.25 -8.51 1.22
N ARG A 22 5.29 -9.01 1.90
CA ARG A 22 6.40 -9.74 1.27
C ARG A 22 5.93 -11.07 0.67
N ASP A 23 4.96 -11.74 1.29
CA ASP A 23 4.32 -12.93 0.72
C ASP A 23 3.54 -12.59 -0.56
N ALA A 24 2.79 -11.50 -0.58
CA ALA A 24 2.10 -11.02 -1.78
C ALA A 24 3.07 -10.66 -2.91
N LEU A 25 4.20 -9.99 -2.61
CA LEU A 25 5.26 -9.75 -3.59
C LEU A 25 5.79 -11.06 -4.19
N ARG A 26 6.06 -12.06 -3.35
CA ARG A 26 6.56 -13.36 -3.81
C ARG A 26 5.54 -14.10 -4.67
N ALA A 27 4.25 -14.02 -4.34
CA ALA A 27 3.18 -14.60 -5.16
C ALA A 27 3.08 -13.93 -6.53
N VAL A 28 3.17 -12.59 -6.58
CA VAL A 28 3.20 -11.82 -7.83
C VAL A 28 4.42 -12.18 -8.68
N LEU A 29 5.61 -12.27 -8.09
CA LEU A 29 6.83 -12.68 -8.78
C LEU A 29 6.70 -14.09 -9.39
N ALA A 30 6.05 -15.01 -8.67
CA ALA A 30 5.79 -16.36 -9.14
C ALA A 30 4.65 -16.46 -10.17
N GLN A 31 4.11 -15.32 -10.65
CA GLN A 31 2.93 -15.25 -11.53
C GLN A 31 1.69 -15.97 -11.00
N ASN A 32 1.63 -16.16 -9.67
CA ASN A 32 0.52 -16.78 -8.95
C ASN A 32 -0.27 -15.76 -8.12
N GLY A 33 0.08 -14.47 -8.20
CA GLY A 33 -0.66 -13.40 -7.56
C GLY A 33 -1.93 -13.07 -8.32
N GLY A 34 -3.02 -12.82 -7.60
CA GLY A 34 -4.29 -12.39 -8.17
C GLY A 34 -4.80 -11.11 -7.52
N GLN A 35 -6.10 -10.90 -7.62
CA GLN A 35 -6.78 -9.73 -7.09
C GLN A 35 -6.43 -9.43 -5.63
N ARG A 36 -6.34 -10.48 -4.79
CA ARG A 36 -6.08 -10.33 -3.35
C ARG A 36 -4.68 -9.75 -3.09
N GLU A 37 -3.66 -10.31 -3.72
CA GLU A 37 -2.26 -9.90 -3.55
C GLU A 37 -2.07 -8.48 -4.10
N ILE A 38 -2.59 -8.21 -5.30
CA ILE A 38 -2.49 -6.88 -5.91
C ILE A 38 -3.25 -5.83 -5.10
N THR A 39 -4.42 -6.16 -4.55
CA THR A 39 -5.16 -5.25 -3.65
C THR A 39 -4.38 -4.97 -2.37
N LEU A 40 -3.73 -5.97 -1.79
CA LEU A 40 -2.90 -5.78 -0.60
C LEU A 40 -1.73 -4.83 -0.88
N LEU A 41 -1.05 -5.03 -2.02
CA LEU A 41 0.05 -4.18 -2.47
C LEU A 41 -0.42 -2.75 -2.80
N ALA A 42 -1.61 -2.58 -3.39
CA ALA A 42 -2.18 -1.26 -3.64
C ALA A 42 -2.46 -0.49 -2.35
N ARG A 43 -3.00 -1.18 -1.34
CA ARG A 43 -3.24 -0.58 -0.03
C ARG A 43 -1.93 -0.19 0.65
N SER A 44 -0.87 -1.01 0.56
CA SER A 44 0.43 -0.67 1.17
C SER A 44 1.10 0.52 0.48
N VAL A 45 1.00 0.63 -0.85
CA VAL A 45 1.46 1.82 -1.58
C VAL A 45 0.73 3.07 -1.09
N LEU A 46 -0.59 3.06 -1.03
CA LEU A 46 -1.37 4.22 -0.57
C LEU A 46 -1.06 4.61 0.88
N LEU A 47 -0.91 3.64 1.78
CA LEU A 47 -0.51 3.90 3.17
C LEU A 47 0.88 4.54 3.24
N THR A 48 1.82 4.03 2.45
CA THR A 48 3.18 4.59 2.34
C THR A 48 3.15 6.02 1.82
N SER A 49 2.30 6.30 0.83
CA SER A 49 2.08 7.64 0.29
C SER A 49 1.50 8.59 1.33
N PHE A 50 0.46 8.19 2.08
CA PHE A 50 -0.13 9.05 3.11
C PHE A 50 0.84 9.36 4.25
N LEU A 51 1.64 8.39 4.67
CA LEU A 51 2.69 8.61 5.68
C LEU A 51 3.81 9.51 5.14
N THR A 52 4.17 9.34 3.86
CA THR A 52 5.15 10.20 3.19
C THR A 52 4.68 11.65 3.09
N GLU A 53 3.43 11.87 2.68
CA GLU A 53 2.79 13.19 2.63
C GLU A 53 2.72 13.86 4.02
N ALA A 54 2.56 13.06 5.08
CA ALA A 54 2.60 13.54 6.46
C ALA A 54 4.03 13.86 6.98
N GLY A 55 5.05 13.76 6.11
CA GLY A 55 6.44 14.07 6.42
C GLY A 55 7.25 12.90 6.97
N PHE A 56 6.72 11.68 6.91
CA PHE A 56 7.40 10.50 7.44
C PHE A 56 8.09 9.64 6.38
N GLY A 57 8.15 10.10 5.13
CA GLY A 57 8.68 9.33 4.01
C GLY A 57 10.13 9.66 3.65
N GLN A 58 10.87 8.66 3.19
CA GLN A 58 12.19 8.83 2.58
C GLN A 58 12.17 8.72 1.05
N LEU A 59 11.13 8.08 0.49
CA LEU A 59 10.91 8.03 -0.95
C LEU A 59 10.39 9.37 -1.47
N GLN A 60 10.79 9.72 -2.70
CA GLN A 60 10.29 10.94 -3.32
C GLN A 60 8.80 10.82 -3.66
N PRO A 61 7.99 11.87 -3.47
CA PRO A 61 6.56 11.83 -3.82
C PRO A 61 6.29 11.49 -5.29
N CYS A 62 7.19 11.87 -6.21
CA CYS A 62 7.07 11.50 -7.63
C CYS A 62 7.25 10.00 -7.87
N TYR A 63 8.10 9.33 -7.08
CA TYR A 63 8.32 7.90 -7.15
C TYR A 63 7.04 7.15 -6.78
N LEU A 64 6.41 7.56 -5.67
CA LEU A 64 5.17 6.97 -5.18
C LEU A 64 4.02 7.17 -6.16
N ARG A 65 3.81 8.38 -6.69
CA ARG A 65 2.77 8.64 -7.71
C ARG A 65 2.95 7.82 -8.98
N GLN A 66 4.19 7.62 -9.42
CA GLN A 66 4.47 6.76 -10.59
C GLN A 66 4.15 5.31 -10.28
N THR A 67 4.51 4.81 -9.09
CA THR A 67 4.18 3.44 -8.66
C THR A 67 2.67 3.24 -8.56
N GLU A 68 1.93 4.20 -8.01
CA GLU A 68 0.46 4.19 -7.99
C GLU A 68 -0.14 4.11 -9.39
N ALA A 69 0.33 4.94 -10.32
CA ALA A 69 -0.15 4.95 -11.71
C ALA A 69 0.13 3.62 -12.44
N MET A 70 1.31 3.03 -12.23
CA MET A 70 1.64 1.72 -12.79
C MET A 70 0.73 0.61 -12.22
N LEU A 71 0.42 0.67 -10.93
CA LEU A 71 -0.43 -0.30 -10.28
C LEU A 71 -1.90 -0.17 -10.70
N LEU A 72 -2.39 1.05 -10.89
CA LEU A 72 -3.69 1.30 -11.53
C LEU A 72 -3.75 0.68 -12.93
N GLY A 73 -2.69 0.84 -13.73
CA GLY A 73 -2.62 0.17 -15.04
C GLY A 73 -2.60 -1.37 -15.00
N VAL A 74 -2.23 -1.98 -13.87
CA VAL A 74 -2.40 -3.43 -13.66
C VAL A 74 -3.85 -3.75 -13.30
N LEU A 75 -4.45 -2.97 -12.41
CA LEU A 75 -5.86 -3.14 -11.99
C LEU A 75 -6.83 -2.98 -13.18
N ASP A 76 -6.67 -1.92 -13.97
CA ASP A 76 -7.52 -1.64 -15.15
C ASP A 76 -7.41 -2.76 -16.19
N ARG A 77 -6.18 -3.27 -16.40
CA ARG A 77 -5.96 -4.40 -17.30
C ARG A 77 -6.64 -5.66 -16.79
N ALA A 78 -6.44 -5.99 -15.51
CA ALA A 78 -7.02 -7.17 -14.89
C ALA A 78 -8.55 -7.19 -14.95
N GLU A 79 -9.19 -6.02 -14.85
CA GLU A 79 -10.64 -5.88 -15.03
C GLU A 79 -11.10 -6.30 -16.45
N SER A 80 -10.29 -6.01 -17.46
CA SER A 80 -10.61 -6.32 -18.87
C SER A 80 -10.17 -7.72 -19.34
N THR A 81 -9.08 -8.27 -18.80
CA THR A 81 -8.43 -9.49 -19.32
C THR A 81 -8.25 -10.62 -18.31
N VAL A 82 -8.56 -10.39 -17.03
CA VAL A 82 -8.24 -11.32 -15.92
C VAL A 82 -6.72 -11.59 -15.82
N ASP A 83 -5.89 -10.71 -16.38
CA ASP A 83 -4.43 -10.78 -16.32
C ASP A 83 -3.90 -9.90 -15.18
N TRP A 84 -3.29 -10.54 -14.19
CA TRP A 84 -2.71 -9.90 -13.00
C TRP A 84 -1.18 -9.73 -13.11
N MET A 85 -0.61 -9.90 -14.30
CA MET A 85 0.83 -9.82 -14.51
C MET A 85 1.37 -8.44 -14.16
N VAL A 86 2.36 -8.44 -13.27
CA VAL A 86 3.08 -7.24 -12.84
C VAL A 86 4.38 -7.12 -13.62
N PRO A 87 4.62 -5.99 -14.33
CA PRO A 87 5.90 -5.76 -14.99
C PRO A 87 7.06 -5.71 -14.00
N ASP A 88 8.24 -6.18 -14.38
CA ASP A 88 9.44 -6.17 -13.52
C ASP A 88 9.75 -4.77 -12.97
N SER A 89 9.57 -3.73 -13.79
CA SER A 89 9.74 -2.33 -13.38
C SER A 89 8.78 -1.90 -12.26
N LEU A 90 7.58 -2.47 -12.19
CA LEU A 90 6.65 -2.25 -11.09
C LEU A 90 7.03 -3.10 -9.88
N PHE A 91 7.47 -4.35 -10.09
CA PHE A 91 7.94 -5.21 -9.01
C PHE A 91 9.09 -4.57 -8.21
N GLU A 92 10.13 -4.07 -8.88
CA GLU A 92 11.25 -3.38 -8.24
C GLU A 92 10.78 -2.17 -7.41
N ARG A 93 9.77 -1.44 -7.92
CA ARG A 93 9.18 -0.30 -7.21
C ARG A 93 8.40 -0.72 -5.97
N LEU A 94 7.65 -1.81 -6.06
CA LEU A 94 6.89 -2.34 -4.93
C LEU A 94 7.81 -2.85 -3.81
N VAL A 95 8.97 -3.42 -4.15
CA VAL A 95 10.00 -3.78 -3.16
C VAL A 95 10.45 -2.54 -2.38
N ALA A 96 10.86 -1.48 -3.08
CA ALA A 96 11.29 -0.24 -2.44
C ALA A 96 10.20 0.40 -1.57
N VAL A 97 8.94 0.37 -2.03
CA VAL A 97 7.80 0.87 -1.26
C VAL A 97 7.55 0.04 0.00
N ILE A 98 7.65 -1.29 -0.08
CA ILE A 98 7.44 -2.17 1.08
C ILE A 98 8.56 -2.01 2.11
N ASP A 99 9.81 -1.87 1.67
CA ASP A 99 10.93 -1.60 2.57
C ASP A 99 10.77 -0.23 3.26
N GLU A 100 10.30 0.79 2.53
CA GLU A 100 9.97 2.09 3.13
C GLU A 100 8.79 1.99 4.11
N HIS A 101 7.76 1.20 3.78
CA HIS A 101 6.63 1.01 4.68
C HIS A 101 7.05 0.29 5.98
N ASP A 102 7.90 -0.73 5.88
CA ASP A 102 8.49 -1.43 7.03
C ASP A 102 9.23 -0.44 7.94
N ARG A 103 10.08 0.42 7.35
CA ARG A 103 10.77 1.48 8.08
C ARG A 103 9.77 2.44 8.75
N GLN A 104 8.72 2.86 8.05
CA GLN A 104 7.70 3.74 8.59
C GLN A 104 6.98 3.11 9.79
N LEU A 105 6.55 1.85 9.71
CA LEU A 105 5.88 1.16 10.82
C LEU A 105 6.75 1.09 12.08
N ARG A 106 8.07 0.92 11.92
CA ARG A 106 9.03 0.82 13.03
C ARG A 106 9.46 2.15 13.63
N CYS A 107 9.34 3.25 12.88
CA CYS A 107 9.87 4.56 13.30
C CYS A 107 8.79 5.61 13.57
N VAL A 108 7.62 5.48 12.95
CA VAL A 108 6.56 6.49 13.01
C VAL A 108 5.65 6.22 14.19
N ARG A 109 5.17 7.29 14.82
CA ARG A 109 4.18 7.20 15.91
C ARG A 109 2.92 6.49 15.42
N PHE A 110 2.43 5.53 16.19
CA PHE A 110 1.27 4.71 15.83
C PHE A 110 0.02 5.54 15.48
N SER A 111 -0.16 6.71 16.09
CA SER A 111 -1.22 7.67 15.72
C SER A 111 -1.21 8.06 14.24
N ALA A 112 -0.05 8.30 13.64
CA ALA A 112 0.02 8.67 12.22
C ALA A 112 -0.32 7.48 11.30
N VAL A 113 0.03 6.26 11.71
CA VAL A 113 -0.38 5.03 11.00
C VAL A 113 -1.90 4.87 11.06
N VAL A 114 -2.50 5.07 12.24
CA VAL A 114 -3.97 5.05 12.40
C VAL A 114 -4.65 6.11 11.52
N ASP A 115 -4.10 7.32 11.44
CA ASP A 115 -4.68 8.39 10.62
C ASP A 115 -4.55 8.09 9.12
N ALA A 116 -3.43 7.49 8.68
CA ALA A 116 -3.27 7.00 7.31
C ALA A 116 -4.27 5.88 6.98
N THR A 117 -4.47 4.92 7.88
CA THR A 117 -5.47 3.84 7.71
C THR A 117 -6.88 4.40 7.60
N ARG A 118 -7.27 5.33 8.48
CA ARG A 118 -8.59 5.99 8.39
C ARG A 118 -8.77 6.78 7.09
N ARG A 119 -7.69 7.39 6.58
CA ARG A 119 -7.73 8.08 5.28
C ARG A 119 -7.96 7.10 4.14
N LEU A 120 -7.31 5.95 4.16
CA LEU A 120 -7.54 4.87 3.19
C LEU A 120 -8.99 4.37 3.24
N GLU A 121 -9.53 4.11 4.42
CA GLU A 121 -10.93 3.69 4.58
C GLU A 121 -11.91 4.71 3.98
N ARG A 122 -11.70 6.00 4.23
CA ARG A 122 -12.52 7.07 3.63
C ARG A 122 -12.41 7.10 2.11
N LEU A 123 -11.21 6.88 1.56
CA LEU A 123 -10.99 6.80 0.12
C LEU A 123 -11.77 5.62 -0.49
N LEU A 124 -11.66 4.43 0.10
CA LEU A 124 -12.37 3.23 -0.38
C LEU A 124 -13.90 3.41 -0.36
N VAL A 125 -14.43 4.02 0.72
CA VAL A 125 -15.87 4.34 0.81
C VAL A 125 -16.29 5.37 -0.24
N ALA A 126 -15.45 6.38 -0.52
CA ALA A 126 -15.75 7.38 -1.54
C ALA A 126 -15.77 6.77 -2.94
N THR A 127 -14.78 5.95 -3.29
CA THR A 127 -14.73 5.26 -4.59
C THR A 127 -15.94 4.36 -4.81
N GLN A 128 -16.37 3.61 -3.79
CA GLN A 128 -17.56 2.76 -3.88
C GLN A 128 -18.84 3.57 -4.11
N ARG A 129 -18.96 4.75 -3.49
CA ARG A 129 -20.10 5.66 -3.71
C ARG A 129 -20.11 6.23 -5.12
N THR A 130 -18.96 6.59 -5.66
CA THR A 130 -18.85 7.07 -7.04
C THR A 130 -19.28 5.99 -8.03
N MET A 131 -18.86 4.73 -7.82
CA MET A 131 -19.27 3.60 -8.66
C MET A 131 -20.77 3.27 -8.58
N LEU A 132 -21.44 3.59 -7.47
CA LEU A 132 -22.89 3.39 -7.29
C LEU A 132 -23.73 4.61 -7.74
N ALA A 133 -23.10 5.73 -8.05
CA ALA A 133 -23.76 6.99 -8.42
C ALA A 133 -23.80 7.25 -9.94
N ASP A 134 -23.22 6.35 -10.76
CA ASP A 134 -23.38 6.37 -12.22
C ASP A 134 -24.68 5.64 -12.63
N PRO A 135 -25.64 6.33 -13.27
CA PRO A 135 -26.89 5.76 -13.77
C PRO A 135 -26.76 5.04 -15.13
#